data_AF-A0A392V2B8-F1
#
_entry.id   AF-A0A392V2B8-F1
#
_cell.length_a   1.000
_cell.length_b   1.000
_cell.length_c   1.000
_cell.angle_alpha   90.00
_cell.angle_beta   90.00
_cell.angle_gamma   90.00
#
_symmetry.space_group_name_H-M   'P 1'
#
loop_
_entity.id
_entity.type
_entity.pdbx_description
1 polymer ?
#
loop_
_entity_poly.entity_id
_entity_poly.type
_entity_poly.pdbx_seq_one_letter_code
_entity_poly.pdbx_strand_id
1 'polypeptide(L)' 'HSPPGSDEEDSRCPLSKEIMMAPIPPGFEKPPLLGTYDGQNDPDEHTNNINAVLDFRM' A
#
# COMPACT_ATOMS: atom_id res chain seq x y z
N HIS A 1 -27.71 33.00 2.49
CA HIS A 1 -26.36 33.60 2.58
C HIS A 1 -25.46 32.59 3.28
N SER A 2 -24.58 31.91 2.54
CA SER A 2 -23.54 31.04 3.11
C SER A 2 -22.25 31.85 3.28
N PRO A 3 -21.42 31.58 4.30
CA PRO A 3 -20.24 32.39 4.57
C PRO A 3 -19.18 32.22 3.48
N PRO A 4 -18.45 33.29 3.11
CA PRO A 4 -17.35 33.22 2.18
C PRO A 4 -16.09 32.77 2.93
N GLY A 5 -15.38 31.78 2.38
CA GLY A 5 -14.07 31.38 2.87
C GLY A 5 -14.09 30.26 3.90
N SER A 6 -14.43 29.05 3.45
CA SER A 6 -13.57 27.92 3.82
C SER A 6 -12.70 27.71 2.59
N ASP A 7 -11.61 28.47 2.51
CA ASP A 7 -10.46 28.10 1.70
C ASP A 7 -9.83 26.90 2.39
N GLU A 8 -10.54 25.77 2.30
CA GLU A 8 -9.97 24.44 2.52
C GLU A 8 -9.03 24.18 1.35
N GLU A 9 -7.95 24.97 1.31
CA GLU A 9 -6.71 24.64 0.63
C GLU A 9 -6.48 23.17 0.87
N ASP A 10 -6.20 22.47 -0.24
CA ASP A 10 -6.18 21.03 -0.44
C ASP A 10 -5.12 20.33 0.44
N SER A 11 -5.24 20.49 1.74
CA SER A 11 -4.50 19.88 2.84
C SER A 11 -4.74 18.36 2.90
N ARG A 12 -5.46 17.83 1.91
CA ARG A 12 -5.84 16.43 1.74
C ARG A 12 -4.74 15.57 1.12
N CYS A 13 -3.67 16.19 0.59
CA CYS A 13 -2.49 15.45 0.15
C CYS A 13 -1.33 15.68 1.13
N PRO A 14 -1.09 14.74 2.08
CA PRO A 14 0.06 14.84 3.00
C PRO A 14 1.42 14.69 2.30
N LEU A 15 1.41 14.39 1.00
CA LEU A 15 2.61 14.22 0.17
C LEU A 15 2.75 15.40 -0.80
N SER A 16 3.98 15.88 -0.96
CA SER A 16 4.30 16.89 -1.97
C SER A 16 4.16 16.31 -3.38
N LYS A 17 3.91 17.17 -4.37
CA LYS A 17 3.85 16.78 -5.80
C LYS A 17 5.11 16.05 -6.25
N GLU A 18 6.27 16.44 -5.72
CA GLU A 18 7.55 15.79 -6.00
C GLU A 18 7.56 14.33 -5.57
N ILE A 19 7.05 14.03 -4.36
CA ILE A 19 6.94 12.66 -3.86
C ILE A 19 5.92 11.86 -4.68
N MET A 20 4.78 12.46 -5.02
CA MET A 20 3.74 11.79 -5.82
C MET A 20 4.20 11.44 -7.25
N MET A 21 5.14 12.22 -7.80
CA MET A 21 5.69 12.00 -9.15
C MET A 21 7.02 11.24 -9.14
N ALA A 22 7.59 10.94 -7.97
CA ALA A 22 8.83 10.20 -7.87
C ALA A 22 8.66 8.78 -8.45
N PRO A 23 9.62 8.28 -9.25
CA PRO A 23 9.55 6.91 -9.75
C PRO A 23 9.65 5.92 -8.58
N ILE A 24 8.86 4.85 -8.65
CA ILE A 24 8.98 3.74 -7.71
C ILE A 24 10.32 3.03 -7.97
N PRO A 25 11.14 2.76 -6.94
CA PRO A 25 12.39 2.03 -7.12
C PRO A 25 12.15 0.64 -7.74
N PRO A 26 13.08 0.15 -8.60
CA PRO A 26 13.00 -1.20 -9.13
C PRO A 26 12.85 -2.24 -8.01
N GLY A 27 11.92 -3.19 -8.17
CA GLY A 27 11.60 -4.20 -7.14
C GLY A 27 10.46 -3.83 -6.18
N PHE A 28 10.02 -2.57 -6.18
CA PHE A 28 8.90 -2.09 -5.34
C PHE A 28 7.61 -1.79 -6.13
N GLU A 29 7.59 -2.05 -7.44
CA GLU A 29 6.51 -1.64 -8.35
C GLU A 29 5.17 -2.31 -8.00
N LYS A 30 5.20 -3.61 -7.70
CA LYS A 30 4.01 -4.36 -7.28
C LYS A 30 4.40 -5.48 -6.31
N PRO A 31 3.72 -5.60 -5.15
CA PRO A 31 3.88 -6.76 -4.30
C PRO A 31 3.37 -8.02 -5.02
N PRO A 32 3.93 -9.20 -4.72
CA PRO A 32 3.37 -10.44 -5.23
C PRO A 32 1.91 -10.61 -4.76
N LEU A 33 1.12 -11.33 -5.54
CA LEU A 33 -0.25 -11.65 -5.14
C LEU A 33 -0.19 -12.61 -3.94
N LEU A 34 -0.52 -12.10 -2.76
CA LEU A 34 -0.70 -12.92 -1.56
C LEU A 34 -2.14 -13.44 -1.53
N GLY A 35 -2.32 -14.72 -1.21
CA GLY A 35 -3.63 -15.28 -0.93
C GLY A 35 -4.27 -14.60 0.29
N THR A 36 -5.59 -14.49 0.31
CA THR A 36 -6.33 -13.99 1.49
C THR A 36 -6.47 -15.11 2.51
N TYR A 37 -6.17 -14.84 3.78
CA TYR A 37 -6.49 -15.76 4.87
C TYR A 37 -8.01 -15.76 5.12
N ASP A 38 -8.62 -16.93 5.00
CA ASP A 38 -10.07 -17.14 5.19
C ASP A 38 -10.44 -17.51 6.64
N GLY A 39 -9.44 -17.65 7.51
CA GLY A 39 -9.65 -18.08 8.90
C GLY A 39 -10.09 -19.53 9.06
N GLN A 40 -10.06 -20.33 7.99
CA GLN A 40 -10.40 -21.75 8.03
C GLN A 40 -9.16 -22.65 8.06
N ASN A 41 -8.09 -22.21 7.40
CA ASN A 41 -6.82 -22.93 7.36
C ASN A 41 -5.94 -22.61 8.58
N ASP A 42 -4.85 -23.35 8.74
CA ASP A 42 -3.91 -23.11 9.83
C ASP A 42 -3.18 -21.75 9.64
N PRO A 43 -3.10 -20.89 10.68
CA PRO A 43 -2.42 -19.60 10.59
C PRO A 43 -0.91 -19.70 10.35
N ASP A 44 -0.26 -20.75 10.87
CA ASP A 44 1.18 -20.94 10.72
C ASP A 44 1.51 -21.38 9.29
N GLU A 45 0.67 -22.24 8.69
CA GLU A 45 0.73 -22.59 7.27
C GLU A 45 0.53 -21.35 6.38
N HIS A 46 -0.44 -20.49 6.69
CA HIS A 46 -0.65 -19.25 5.94
C HIS A 46 0.57 -18.32 5.99
N THR A 47 1.19 -18.20 7.18
CA THR A 47 2.41 -17.42 7.38
C THR A 47 3.59 -17.99 6.58
N ASN A 48 3.76 -19.31 6.57
CA ASN A 48 4.78 -19.98 5.78
C ASN A 48 4.59 -19.75 4.27
N ASN A 49 3.35 -19.78 3.80
CA ASN A 49 3.04 -19.49 2.40
C ASN A 49 3.37 -18.04 2.02
N ILE A 50 3.08 -17.07 2.90
CA ILE A 50 3.48 -15.66 2.69
C ILE A 50 5.02 -15.57 2.60
N ASN A 51 5.74 -16.17 3.55
CA ASN A 51 7.20 -16.12 3.56
C ASN A 51 7.79 -16.76 2.30
N ALA A 52 7.28 -17.91 1.87
CA ALA A 52 7.74 -18.56 0.64
C ALA A 52 7.49 -17.71 -0.62
N VAL A 53 6.37 -16.99 -0.69
CA VAL A 53 6.06 -16.08 -1.82
C VAL A 53 6.96 -14.82 -1.79
N LEU A 54 7.33 -14.35 -0.61
CA LEU A 54 8.19 -13.18 -0.44
C LEU A 54 9.69 -13.50 -0.60
N ASP A 55 10.15 -14.69 -0.21
CA ASP A 55 11.54 -15.16 -0.36
C ASP A 55 11.95 -15.38 -1.83
N PHE A 56 11.00 -15.45 -2.76
CA PHE A 56 11.27 -15.63 -4.19
C PHE A 56 11.88 -14.40 -4.89
N ARG A 57 12.30 -13.38 -4.14
CA ARG A 57 12.82 -12.09 -4.66
C ARG A 57 14.20 -11.68 -4.13
N MET A 58 14.95 -12.55 -3.43
CA MET A 58 16.38 -12.32 -3.14
C MET A 58 17.28 -12.77 -4.29
#